data_AF-A0A1M5D5Y7-F1
#
_entry.id   AF-A0A1M5D5Y7-F1
#
_cell.length_a   1.000
_cell.length_b   1.000
_cell.length_c   1.000
_cell.angle_alpha   90.00
_cell.angle_beta   90.00
_cell.angle_gamma   90.00
#
_symmetry.space_group_name_H-M   'P 1'
#
loop_
_entity.id
_entity.type
_entity.pdbx_description
1 polymer ?
#
loop_
_entity_poly.entity_id
_entity_poly.type
_entity_poly.pdbx_seq_one_letter_code
_entity_poly.pdbx_strand_id
1 'polypeptide(L)'
;MLRNIFMFLFVCFFVTLTACSRVDDKVNNNQVPDISGERFERFKVIYEHPETKNLGGFTVLRDTVTGQEYLVITGLNGAPAVIPLKENSPSSDQAAITVPDY
;
A
#
# COMPACT_ATOMS: atom_id res chain seq x y z
N MET A 1 -14.80 -22.13 -50.60
CA MET A 1 -15.32 -22.00 -49.21
C MET A 1 -14.21 -21.83 -48.18
N LEU A 2 -13.07 -22.52 -48.29
CA LEU A 2 -11.92 -22.40 -47.36
C LEU A 2 -11.35 -20.96 -47.22
N ARG A 3 -11.35 -20.17 -48.30
CA ARG A 3 -10.84 -18.78 -48.30
C ARG A 3 -11.64 -17.82 -47.42
N ASN A 4 -12.96 -18.00 -47.33
CA ASN A 4 -13.83 -17.13 -46.54
C ASN A 4 -13.78 -17.49 -45.04
N ILE A 5 -13.55 -18.77 -44.72
CA ILE A 5 -13.33 -19.24 -43.34
C ILE A 5 -12.00 -18.71 -42.81
N PHE A 6 -10.94 -18.73 -43.61
CA PHE A 6 -9.65 -18.15 -43.23
C PHE A 6 -9.71 -16.64 -42.97
N MET A 7 -10.46 -15.90 -43.78
CA MET A 7 -10.67 -14.46 -43.57
C MET A 7 -11.43 -14.17 -42.28
N PHE A 8 -12.48 -14.96 -41.96
CA PHE A 8 -13.23 -14.79 -40.72
C PHE A 8 -12.38 -15.08 -39.47
N LEU A 9 -11.59 -16.16 -39.49
CA LEU A 9 -10.67 -16.48 -38.41
C LEU A 9 -9.60 -15.41 -38.22
N PHE A 10 -9.08 -14.85 -39.31
CA PHE A 10 -8.09 -13.78 -39.25
C PHE A 10 -8.68 -12.52 -38.59
N VAL A 11 -9.89 -12.12 -38.97
CA VAL A 11 -10.57 -10.95 -38.36
C VAL A 11 -10.86 -11.18 -36.87
N CYS A 12 -11.34 -12.36 -36.48
CA CYS A 12 -11.56 -12.68 -35.06
C CYS A 12 -10.27 -12.65 -34.23
N PHE A 13 -9.14 -13.12 -34.77
CA PHE A 13 -7.86 -13.15 -34.08
C PHE A 13 -7.34 -11.74 -33.76
N PHE A 14 -7.44 -10.79 -34.71
CA PHE A 14 -7.01 -9.41 -34.49
C PHE A 14 -7.90 -8.64 -33.51
N VAL A 15 -9.21 -8.93 -33.45
CA VAL A 15 -10.13 -8.28 -32.49
C VAL A 15 -9.87 -8.71 -31.05
N THR A 16 -9.34 -9.93 -30.81
CA THR A 16 -8.98 -10.38 -29.46
C THR A 16 -7.67 -9.80 -28.93
N LEU A 17 -6.80 -9.27 -29.79
CA LEU A 17 -5.50 -8.71 -29.39
C LEU A 17 -5.60 -7.27 -28.86
N THR A 18 -6.70 -6.56 -29.08
CA THR A 18 -6.89 -5.18 -28.59
C THR A 18 -7.57 -5.09 -27.22
N ALA A 19 -7.92 -6.21 -26.59
CA ALA A 19 -8.58 -6.25 -25.29
C ALA A 19 -7.69 -6.84 -24.19
N CYS A 20 -6.47 -6.30 -24.04
CA CYS A 20 -5.66 -6.43 -22.82
C CYS A 20 -4.82 -5.17 -22.64
N SER A 21 -5.47 -4.04 -22.32
CA SER A 21 -4.79 -2.94 -21.64
C SER A 21 -4.44 -3.43 -20.23
N ARG A 22 -3.35 -4.19 -20.10
CA ARG A 22 -2.64 -4.23 -18.82
C ARG A 22 -2.06 -2.83 -18.66
N VAL A 23 -2.64 -2.07 -17.74
CA VAL A 23 -1.89 -1.01 -17.07
C VAL A 23 -0.64 -1.70 -16.52
N ASP A 24 0.51 -1.39 -17.12
CA ASP A 24 1.81 -1.69 -16.53
C ASP A 24 1.86 -0.89 -15.22
N ASP A 25 1.40 -1.49 -14.12
CA ASP A 25 1.86 -1.12 -12.79
C ASP A 25 3.33 -1.56 -12.72
N LYS A 26 4.19 -0.71 -13.26
CA LYS A 26 5.61 -0.75 -12.99
C LYS A 26 5.75 -0.50 -11.50
N VAL A 27 5.83 -1.58 -10.73
CA VAL A 27 6.32 -1.58 -9.34
C VAL A 27 7.74 -1.01 -9.38
N ASN A 28 7.83 0.31 -9.30
CA ASN A 28 9.06 1.02 -9.06
C ASN A 28 9.20 1.13 -7.55
N ASN A 29 9.92 0.19 -6.97
CA ASN A 29 10.24 0.09 -5.54
C ASN A 29 11.07 1.25 -4.99
N ASN A 30 11.03 2.48 -5.54
CA ASN A 30 11.85 3.60 -5.07
C ASN A 30 11.41 5.00 -5.54
N GLN A 31 10.11 5.34 -5.55
CA GLN A 31 9.73 6.73 -5.85
C GLN A 31 8.43 7.19 -5.15
N VAL A 32 8.58 7.74 -3.94
CA VAL A 32 7.92 9.01 -3.59
C VAL A 32 8.72 10.10 -4.33
N PRO A 33 8.13 11.06 -5.07
CA PRO A 33 6.87 11.74 -4.80
C PRO A 33 5.89 11.79 -5.98
N ASP A 34 4.61 11.56 -5.74
CA ASP A 34 3.58 12.04 -6.66
C ASP A 34 3.34 13.53 -6.41
N ILE A 35 3.61 14.34 -7.44
CA ILE A 35 3.33 15.77 -7.51
C ILE A 35 2.05 15.89 -8.33
N SER A 36 0.91 15.59 -7.71
CA SER A 36 -0.40 15.94 -8.25
C SER A 36 -1.06 16.93 -7.28
N GLY A 37 -1.41 18.10 -7.82
CA GLY A 37 -1.54 19.39 -7.11
C GLY A 37 -2.39 19.42 -5.84
N GLU A 38 -2.06 20.38 -4.96
CA GLU A 38 -2.66 20.72 -3.65
C GLU A 38 -4.09 20.23 -3.42
N ARG A 39 -4.23 18.92 -3.24
CA ARG A 39 -5.37 18.31 -2.59
C ARG A 39 -4.91 18.15 -1.17
N PHE A 40 -5.56 18.83 -0.24
CA PHE A 40 -5.25 18.69 1.18
C PHE A 40 -5.47 17.21 1.55
N GLU A 41 -4.39 16.44 1.53
CA GLU A 41 -4.44 15.00 1.70
C GLU A 41 -4.60 14.74 3.19
N ARG A 42 -5.82 14.36 3.60
CA ARG A 42 -6.17 14.17 5.01
C ARG A 42 -5.34 13.07 5.65
N PHE A 43 -4.97 12.03 4.90
CA PHE A 43 -4.14 10.95 5.39
C PHE A 43 -2.87 10.87 4.57
N LYS A 44 -1.73 10.86 5.26
CA LYS A 44 -0.41 10.68 4.64
C LYS A 44 0.13 9.31 5.01
N VAL A 45 0.56 8.53 4.01
CA VAL A 45 1.32 7.31 4.26
C VAL A 45 2.70 7.71 4.80
N ILE A 46 3.02 7.25 6.00
CA ILE A 46 4.33 7.48 6.63
C ILE A 46 5.21 6.23 6.61
N TYR A 47 4.61 5.06 6.44
CA TYR A 47 5.31 3.80 6.25
C TYR A 47 4.43 2.79 5.52
N GLU A 48 5.04 1.97 4.68
CA GLU A 48 4.36 0.86 4.01
C GLU A 48 5.28 -0.36 4.01
N HIS A 49 4.71 -1.51 4.34
CA HIS A 49 5.34 -2.80 4.21
C HIS A 49 4.51 -3.69 3.28
N PRO A 50 5.12 -4.26 2.24
CA PRO A 50 4.43 -5.16 1.33
C PRO A 50 3.99 -6.42 2.07
N GLU A 51 3.12 -7.20 1.42
CA GLU A 51 2.63 -8.45 1.98
C GLU A 51 3.78 -9.41 2.29
N THR A 52 3.72 -10.05 3.45
CA THR A 52 4.64 -11.12 3.82
C THR A 52 3.97 -12.48 3.70
N LYS A 53 4.74 -13.56 3.83
CA LYS A 53 4.23 -14.93 3.73
C LYS A 53 3.15 -15.27 4.79
N ASN A 54 3.20 -14.63 5.96
CA ASN A 54 2.40 -15.03 7.14
C ASN A 54 1.51 -13.91 7.69
N LEU A 55 1.87 -12.67 7.42
CA LEU A 55 1.13 -11.47 7.75
C LEU A 55 0.98 -10.76 6.40
N GLY A 56 -0.21 -10.39 5.96
CA GLY A 56 -0.33 -9.68 4.68
C GLY A 56 0.33 -8.30 4.72
N GLY A 57 -0.17 -7.34 3.96
CA GLY A 57 0.42 -6.00 3.92
C GLY A 57 0.15 -5.23 5.22
N PHE A 58 1.00 -4.27 5.55
CA PHE A 58 0.63 -3.26 6.53
C PHE A 58 1.17 -1.87 6.19
N THR A 59 0.39 -0.86 6.55
CA THR A 59 0.65 0.54 6.22
C THR A 59 0.40 1.38 7.45
N VAL A 60 1.25 2.36 7.69
CA VAL A 60 1.04 3.37 8.73
C VAL A 60 0.61 4.67 8.06
N LEU A 61 -0.56 5.16 8.44
CA LEU A 61 -1.14 6.41 7.99
C LEU A 61 -1.10 7.44 9.12
N ARG A 62 -0.82 8.70 8.79
CA ARG A 62 -0.96 9.85 9.70
C ARG A 62 -2.08 10.76 9.21
N ASP A 63 -3.05 11.05 10.06
CA ASP A 63 -4.04 12.10 9.81
C ASP A 63 -3.34 13.46 9.92
N THR A 64 -3.31 14.22 8.82
CA THR A 64 -2.63 15.52 8.73
C THR A 64 -3.35 16.63 9.50
N VAL A 65 -4.61 16.41 9.86
CA VAL A 65 -5.43 17.34 10.65
C VAL A 65 -5.26 17.09 12.15
N THR A 66 -5.28 15.83 12.57
CA THR A 66 -5.26 15.46 14.00
C THR A 66 -3.89 15.03 14.52
N GLY A 67 -2.95 14.69 13.63
CA GLY A 67 -1.67 14.09 13.97
C GLY A 67 -1.75 12.61 14.36
N GLN A 68 -2.96 12.05 14.49
CA GLN A 68 -3.18 10.66 14.90
C GLN A 68 -2.64 9.68 13.85
N GLU A 69 -1.90 8.68 14.31
CA GLU A 69 -1.39 7.61 13.47
C GLU A 69 -2.25 6.35 13.56
N TYR A 70 -2.36 5.64 12.45
CA TYR A 70 -3.14 4.43 12.31
C TYR A 70 -2.30 3.35 11.64
N LEU A 71 -2.25 2.17 12.24
CA LEU A 71 -1.73 0.97 11.61
C LEU A 71 -2.89 0.28 10.88
N VAL A 72 -2.76 0.17 9.57
CA VAL A 72 -3.66 -0.59 8.69
C VAL A 72 -2.98 -1.91 8.38
N ILE A 73 -3.64 -3.02 8.65
CA ILE A 73 -3.18 -4.37 8.30
C ILE A 73 -4.15 -4.94 7.28
N THR A 74 -3.65 -5.37 6.13
CA THR A 74 -4.41 -6.12 5.13
C THR A 74 -4.04 -7.58 5.26
N GLY A 75 -4.96 -8.43 5.71
CA GLY A 75 -4.74 -9.87 5.83
C GLY A 75 -4.56 -10.54 4.47
N LEU A 76 -4.01 -11.76 4.45
CA LEU A 76 -3.80 -12.55 3.22
C LEU A 76 -5.11 -12.89 2.47
N ASN A 77 -6.25 -12.76 3.14
CA ASN A 77 -7.59 -12.88 2.57
C ASN A 77 -8.16 -11.54 2.09
N GLY A 78 -7.38 -10.46 2.13
CA GLY A 78 -7.81 -9.09 1.82
C GLY A 78 -8.60 -8.41 2.93
N ALA A 79 -8.77 -9.03 4.11
CA ALA A 79 -9.52 -8.40 5.21
C ALA A 79 -8.69 -7.29 5.88
N PRO A 80 -9.19 -6.04 5.94
CA PRO A 80 -8.49 -4.95 6.59
C PRO A 80 -8.76 -4.90 8.10
N ALA A 81 -7.75 -4.50 8.87
CA ALA A 81 -7.88 -4.10 10.26
C ALA A 81 -7.21 -2.74 10.45
N VAL A 82 -7.85 -1.83 11.19
CA VAL A 82 -7.34 -0.48 11.46
C VAL A 82 -7.18 -0.30 12.96
N ILE A 83 -5.96 0.04 13.39
CA ILE A 83 -5.58 0.13 14.80
C ILE A 83 -5.01 1.54 15.03
N PRO A 84 -5.62 2.36 15.90
CA PRO A 84 -5.04 3.65 16.26
C PRO A 84 -3.78 3.43 17.10
N LEU A 85 -2.68 4.07 16.70
CA LEU A 85 -1.41 4.03 17.43
C LEU A 85 -1.43 5.12 18.50
N LYS A 86 -1.32 4.75 19.78
CA LYS A 86 -1.14 5.73 20.84
C LYS A 86 0.23 6.37 20.69
N GLU A 87 0.28 7.70 20.70
CA GLU A 87 1.54 8.40 20.89
C GLU A 87 2.02 8.09 22.30
N ASN A 88 2.97 7.15 22.41
CA ASN A 88 3.72 6.98 23.63
C ASN A 88 4.66 8.19 23.72
N SER A 89 4.13 9.35 24.15
CA SER A 89 5.01 10.36 24.72
C SER A 89 5.80 9.64 25.82
N PRO A 90 7.15 9.66 25.82
CA PRO A 90 7.88 9.16 26.95
C PRO A 90 7.54 10.06 28.13
N SER A 91 6.60 9.63 28.99
CA SER A 91 6.52 10.14 30.33
C SER A 91 7.88 9.90 30.96
N SER A 92 8.48 10.97 31.42
CA SER A 92 9.81 11.08 32.02
C SER A 92 9.95 10.32 33.34
N ASP A 93 9.52 9.07 33.39
CA ASP A 93 9.89 8.14 34.46
C ASP A 93 11.20 7.47 34.06
N GLN A 94 12.25 8.28 33.99
CA GLN A 94 13.59 7.79 34.29
C GLN A 94 13.55 7.33 35.75
N ALA A 95 13.19 6.06 35.96
CA ALA A 95 13.55 5.38 37.18
C ALA A 95 15.08 5.37 37.24
N ALA A 96 15.63 6.33 37.98
CA ALA A 96 17.01 6.31 38.41
C ALA A 96 17.21 5.00 39.19
N ILE A 97 17.74 3.98 38.53
CA ILE A 97 18.23 2.78 39.19
C ILE A 97 19.54 3.22 39.85
N THR A 98 19.45 3.66 41.11
CA THR A 98 20.62 3.80 41.97
C THR A 98 21.13 2.39 42.22
N VAL A 99 22.21 2.01 41.54
CA VAL A 99 22.95 0.78 41.85
C VAL A 99 23.65 1.00 43.19
N PRO A 100 23.37 0.22 44.24
CA PRO A 100 24.19 0.28 45.44
C PRO A 100 25.56 -0.36 45.15
N ASP A 101 26.63 0.42 45.31
CA ASP A 101 27.99 -0.10 45.40
C ASP A 101 28.09 -1.01 46.63
N TYR A 102 28.41 -2.28 46.41
CA TYR A 102 28.92 -3.21 47.42
C TYR A 102 30.41 -3.43 47.20
#